data_AF-A0A182SNB1-F1
#
_entry.id   AF-A0A182SNB1-F1
#
_cell.length_a   1.000
_cell.length_b   1.000
_cell.length_c   1.000
_cell.angle_alpha   90.00
_cell.angle_beta   90.00
_cell.angle_gamma   90.00
#
_symmetry.space_group_name_H-M   'P 1'
#
loop_
_entity.id
_entity.type
_entity.pdbx_description
1 polymer ?
#
loop_
_entity_poly.entity_id
_entity_poly.type
_entity_poly.pdbx_seq_one_letter_code
_entity_poly.pdbx_strand_id
1 'polypeptide(L)'
;MSMFHSSVIVYTPQPGPRNTYSAGRSREKDNVSWVRHRDIHLLTVGRYTYTSDQRFEAMHSPHTEEWTLRIRYAQRKDSGIYECQISTTPPIGHFVYLTIVGEYYVTP
;
A
#
# COMPACT_ATOMS: atom_id res chain seq x y z
N MET A 1 -18.05 -2.61 -12.08
CA MET A 1 -17.22 -1.43 -12.39
C MET A 1 -16.36 -1.11 -11.17
N SER A 2 -15.25 -1.82 -10.96
CA SER A 2 -14.35 -1.53 -9.83
C SER A 2 -13.12 -0.82 -10.37
N MET A 3 -13.11 0.50 -10.22
CA MET A 3 -11.94 1.33 -10.49
C MET A 3 -10.91 1.07 -9.37
N PHE A 4 -10.02 0.12 -9.58
CA PHE A 4 -8.74 0.05 -8.89
C PHE A 4 -7.71 0.54 -9.89
N HIS A 5 -7.07 1.69 -9.65
CA HIS A 5 -5.96 2.11 -10.50
C HIS A 5 -4.84 1.07 -10.36
N SER A 6 -4.56 0.34 -11.44
CA SER A 6 -3.53 -0.72 -11.51
C SER A 6 -2.10 -0.19 -11.28
N SER A 7 -1.94 1.12 -11.13
CA SER A 7 -0.66 1.77 -10.82
C SER A 7 -0.91 3.02 -9.98
N VAL A 8 -0.20 3.12 -8.86
CA VAL A 8 -0.21 4.30 -7.99
C VAL A 8 1.15 4.98 -8.15
N ILE A 9 1.16 6.17 -8.75
CA ILE A 9 2.35 7.02 -8.86
C ILE A 9 2.30 8.02 -7.70
N VAL A 10 3.34 8.00 -6.87
CA VAL A 10 3.44 8.86 -5.69
C VAL A 10 4.64 9.76 -5.83
N TYR A 11 4.38 11.06 -5.96
CA TYR A 11 5.37 12.11 -5.94
C TYR A 11 5.70 12.42 -4.48
N THR A 12 6.97 12.32 -4.10
CA THR A 12 7.42 12.77 -2.78
C THR A 12 7.90 14.21 -2.90
N PRO A 13 7.35 15.20 -2.15
CA PRO A 13 8.00 16.51 -2.00
C PRO A 13 8.94 16.65 -0.79
N GLN A 14 9.92 17.55 -0.88
CA GLN A 14 10.96 17.92 0.11
C GLN A 14 10.41 18.14 1.55
N PRO A 15 11.30 18.19 2.55
CA PRO A 15 11.39 17.22 3.65
C PRO A 15 10.23 17.39 4.65
N GLY A 16 9.14 16.65 4.44
CA GLY A 16 8.04 16.54 5.39
C GLY A 16 7.68 15.09 5.67
N PRO A 17 7.13 14.76 6.85
CA PRO A 17 6.57 13.43 7.10
C PRO A 17 5.26 13.28 6.31
N ARG A 18 5.35 12.92 5.02
CA ARG A 18 4.18 12.51 4.25
C ARG A 18 4.17 11.01 4.00
N ASN A 19 2.96 10.49 4.15
CA ASN A 19 2.60 9.09 4.05
C ASN A 19 2.24 8.78 2.61
N THR A 20 2.80 7.70 2.06
CA THR A 20 2.38 7.13 0.78
C THR A 20 1.25 6.14 1.02
N TYR A 21 0.23 6.13 0.17
CA TYR A 21 -0.95 5.27 0.32
C TYR A 21 -1.14 4.40 -0.92
N SER A 22 -1.44 3.11 -0.71
CA SER A 22 -1.91 2.19 -1.74
C SER A 22 -3.20 1.54 -1.26
N ALA A 23 -4.24 1.50 -2.09
CA ALA A 23 -5.59 1.11 -1.66
C ALA A 23 -6.09 -0.17 -2.36
N GLY A 24 -6.79 -1.00 -1.61
CA GLY A 24 -7.59 -2.15 -2.05
C GLY A 24 -8.97 -2.11 -1.39
N ARG A 25 -9.97 -2.80 -1.96
CA ARG A 25 -11.30 -2.93 -1.33
C ARG A 25 -11.60 -4.37 -0.97
N SER A 26 -12.11 -4.58 0.24
CA SER A 26 -12.49 -5.86 0.81
C SER A 26 -13.54 -5.67 1.90
N ARG A 27 -14.50 -6.60 2.02
CA ARG A 27 -15.50 -6.57 3.09
C ARG A 27 -14.83 -6.72 4.46
N GLU A 28 -15.44 -6.14 5.50
CA GLU A 28 -14.90 -6.20 6.87
C GLU A 28 -14.75 -7.63 7.42
N LYS A 29 -15.52 -8.60 6.90
CA LYS A 29 -15.39 -10.03 7.25
C LYS A 29 -14.19 -10.72 6.60
N ASP A 30 -13.68 -10.18 5.51
CA ASP A 30 -12.56 -10.76 4.76
C ASP A 30 -11.26 -10.12 5.24
N ASN A 31 -10.31 -10.94 5.70
CA ASN A 31 -9.01 -10.46 6.15
C ASN A 31 -8.19 -9.99 4.95
N VAL A 32 -7.76 -8.73 4.96
CA VAL A 32 -6.86 -8.17 3.95
C VAL A 32 -5.41 -8.29 4.38
N SER A 33 -4.56 -8.90 3.58
CA SER A 33 -3.12 -8.90 3.76
C SER A 33 -2.41 -8.10 2.68
N TRP A 34 -1.32 -7.43 3.06
CA TRP A 34 -0.44 -6.74 2.12
C TRP A 34 0.88 -7.49 2.01
N VAL A 35 1.27 -7.84 0.79
CA VAL A 35 2.50 -8.58 0.49
C VAL A 35 3.37 -7.76 -0.46
N ARG A 36 4.67 -7.66 -0.16
CA ARG A 36 5.65 -7.08 -1.07
C ARG A 36 6.23 -8.17 -1.97
N HIS A 37 6.10 -8.02 -3.28
CA HIS A 37 6.49 -9.07 -4.23
C HIS A 37 7.98 -9.21 -4.46
N ARG A 38 8.75 -8.12 -4.27
CA ARG A 38 10.21 -8.14 -4.48
C ARG A 38 10.91 -9.26 -3.71
N ASP A 39 10.43 -9.56 -2.49
CA ASP A 39 11.01 -10.52 -1.56
C ASP A 39 9.94 -11.42 -0.91
N ILE A 40 8.70 -11.41 -1.44
CA ILE A 40 7.56 -12.19 -0.95
C ILE A 40 7.36 -11.98 0.56
N HIS A 41 7.51 -10.73 1.01
CA HIS A 41 7.45 -10.39 2.43
C HIS A 41 6.05 -9.93 2.81
N LEU A 42 5.47 -10.59 3.82
CA LEU A 42 4.19 -10.20 4.40
C LEU A 42 4.37 -8.92 5.22
N LEU A 43 3.72 -7.84 4.80
CA LEU A 43 3.80 -6.53 5.45
C LEU A 43 2.79 -6.42 6.58
N THR A 44 1.51 -6.70 6.29
CA THR A 44 0.41 -6.54 7.24
C THR A 44 -0.66 -7.60 7.01
N VAL A 45 -1.43 -7.91 8.06
CA VAL A 45 -2.66 -8.71 8.02
C VAL A 45 -3.74 -7.97 8.80
N GLY A 46 -4.81 -7.58 8.14
CA GLY A 46 -5.78 -6.63 8.65
C GLY A 46 -5.06 -5.36 9.13
N ARG A 47 -5.31 -4.99 10.40
CA ARG A 47 -4.65 -3.84 11.04
C ARG A 47 -3.33 -4.19 11.73
N TYR A 48 -2.91 -5.46 11.72
CA TYR A 48 -1.69 -5.92 12.36
C TYR A 48 -0.50 -5.81 11.40
N THR A 49 0.55 -5.11 11.80
CA THR A 49 1.80 -5.03 11.04
C THR A 49 2.69 -6.23 11.36
N TYR A 50 3.02 -7.02 10.35
CA TYR A 50 3.84 -8.25 10.46
C TYR A 50 5.33 -8.00 10.18
N THR A 51 5.64 -7.01 9.33
CA THR A 51 7.02 -6.57 9.09
C THR A 51 7.61 -5.85 10.30
N SER A 52 8.94 -5.93 10.46
CA SER A 52 9.67 -5.12 11.45
C SER A 52 9.85 -3.65 11.03
N ASP A 53 9.64 -3.33 9.74
CA ASP A 53 9.70 -1.96 9.23
C ASP A 53 8.43 -1.19 9.62
N GLN A 54 8.52 -0.43 10.71
CA GLN A 54 7.42 0.38 11.27
C GLN A 54 6.88 1.48 10.34
N ARG A 55 7.52 1.69 9.19
CA ARG A 55 7.01 2.62 8.18
C ARG A 55 5.74 2.09 7.52
N PHE A 56 5.56 0.77 7.46
CA PHE A 56 4.41 0.13 6.85
C PHE A 56 3.26 -0.03 7.85
N GLU A 57 2.09 0.44 7.48
CA GLU A 57 0.91 0.43 8.33
C GLU A 57 -0.34 0.24 7.49
N ALA A 58 -1.20 -0.71 7.84
CA ALA A 58 -2.48 -0.88 7.17
C ALA A 58 -3.57 -0.07 7.88
N MET A 59 -4.27 0.74 7.11
CA MET A 59 -5.38 1.57 7.58
C MET A 59 -6.69 1.04 7.00
N HIS A 60 -7.68 0.83 7.85
CA HIS A 60 -9.04 0.53 7.43
C HIS A 60 -9.90 1.77 7.68
N SER A 61 -10.50 2.30 6.61
CA SER A 61 -11.38 3.46 6.72
C SER A 61 -12.70 3.05 7.38
N PRO A 62 -13.08 3.62 8.55
CA PRO A 62 -14.32 3.29 9.22
C PRO A 62 -15.50 3.57 8.29
N HIS A 63 -16.45 2.63 8.18
CA HIS A 63 -17.64 2.70 7.32
C HIS A 63 -17.40 2.45 5.81
N THR A 64 -16.19 2.11 5.40
CA THR A 64 -15.90 1.72 4.02
C THR A 64 -15.20 0.37 3.98
N GLU A 65 -15.40 -0.38 2.91
CA GLU A 65 -14.65 -1.61 2.60
C GLU A 65 -13.24 -1.30 2.08
N GLU A 66 -12.67 -0.14 2.39
CA GLU A 66 -11.39 0.31 1.85
C GLU A 66 -10.23 0.06 2.83
N TRP A 67 -9.23 -0.66 2.33
CA TRP A 67 -7.99 -0.96 3.02
C TRP A 67 -6.85 -0.27 2.32
N THR A 68 -6.08 0.50 3.08
CA THR A 68 -4.99 1.31 2.54
C THR A 68 -3.69 0.98 3.25
N LEU A 69 -2.68 0.51 2.51
CA LEU A 69 -1.32 0.39 3.00
C LEU A 69 -0.63 1.76 2.93
N ARG A 70 -0.24 2.21 4.11
CA ARG A 70 0.50 3.43 4.37
C ARG A 70 1.99 3.13 4.50
N ILE A 71 2.83 3.90 3.80
CA ILE A 71 4.30 3.83 3.90
C ILE A 71 4.81 5.22 4.32
N ARG A 72 5.34 5.32 5.54
CA ARG A 72 5.97 6.53 6.08
C ARG A 72 7.37 6.69 5.49
N TYR A 73 7.77 7.93 5.19
CA TYR A 73 9.12 8.22 4.67
C TYR A 73 9.49 7.30 3.48
N ALA A 74 8.58 7.22 2.49
CA ALA A 74 8.77 6.37 1.33
C ALA A 74 10.03 6.80 0.55
N GLN A 75 10.83 5.82 0.17
CA GLN A 75 12.08 6.02 -0.55
C GLN A 75 11.92 5.47 -1.97
N ARG A 76 12.75 5.91 -2.93
CA ARG A 76 12.72 5.39 -4.31
C ARG A 76 12.83 3.86 -4.36
N LYS A 77 13.56 3.25 -3.42
CA LYS A 77 13.72 1.79 -3.26
C LYS A 77 12.44 1.06 -2.86
N ASP A 78 11.43 1.77 -2.35
CA ASP A 78 10.14 1.18 -1.98
C ASP A 78 9.22 1.04 -3.21
N SER A 79 9.62 1.56 -4.38
CA SER A 79 8.92 1.29 -5.64
C SER A 79 8.93 -0.19 -5.97
N GLY A 80 7.81 -0.71 -6.49
CA GLY A 80 7.67 -2.10 -6.87
C GLY A 80 6.24 -2.59 -6.79
N ILE A 81 6.08 -3.91 -6.94
CA ILE A 81 4.77 -4.57 -6.88
C ILE A 81 4.41 -4.89 -5.43
N TYR A 82 3.22 -4.48 -5.03
CA TYR A 82 2.57 -4.84 -3.79
C TYR A 82 1.27 -5.58 -4.14
N GLU A 83 0.91 -6.57 -3.34
CA GLU A 83 -0.32 -7.31 -3.50
C GLU A 83 -1.21 -7.11 -2.28
N CYS A 84 -2.44 -6.68 -2.52
CA CYS A 84 -3.53 -6.74 -1.57
C CYS A 84 -4.22 -8.10 -1.76
N GLN A 85 -4.03 -9.01 -0.82
CA GLN A 85 -4.66 -10.32 -0.81
C GLN A 85 -5.89 -10.28 0.10
N ILE A 86 -7.01 -10.79 -0.40
CA ILE A 86 -8.29 -10.86 0.29
C ILE A 86 -8.56 -12.33 0.61
N SER A 87 -8.82 -12.65 1.88
CA SER A 87 -9.09 -14.02 2.36
C SER A 87 -10.50 -14.53 1.98
N THR A 88 -10.93 -14.30 0.75
CA THR A 88 -12.15 -14.88 0.15
C THR A 88 -11.90 -16.34 -0.23
N THR A 89 -12.97 -17.08 -0.53
CA THR A 89 -12.86 -18.46 -1.06
C THR A 89 -13.50 -18.51 -2.45
N PRO A 90 -12.70 -18.62 -3.54
CA PRO A 90 -11.23 -18.69 -3.60
C PRO A 90 -10.56 -17.35 -3.26
N PRO A 91 -9.29 -17.35 -2.81
CA PRO A 91 -8.58 -16.13 -2.43
C PRO A 91 -8.36 -15.23 -3.64
N ILE A 92 -8.59 -13.93 -3.45
CA ILE A 92 -8.44 -12.93 -4.50
C ILE A 92 -7.20 -12.09 -4.20
N GLY A 93 -6.28 -12.02 -5.16
CA GLY A 93 -5.09 -11.19 -5.12
C GLY A 93 -5.21 -9.98 -6.05
N HIS A 94 -4.87 -8.79 -5.54
CA HIS A 94 -4.86 -7.56 -6.32
C HIS A 94 -3.46 -6.94 -6.32
N PHE A 95 -2.85 -6.87 -7.50
CA PHE A 95 -1.52 -6.31 -7.69
C PHE A 95 -1.59 -4.80 -7.92
N VAL A 96 -0.74 -4.08 -7.20
CA VAL A 96 -0.56 -2.63 -7.28
C VAL A 96 0.91 -2.35 -7.54
N TYR A 97 1.20 -1.71 -8.67
CA TYR A 97 2.55 -1.18 -8.91
C TYR A 97 2.68 0.20 -8.28
N LEU A 98 3.55 0.31 -7.27
CA LEU A 98 3.87 1.56 -6.61
C LEU A 98 5.12 2.16 -7.25
N THR A 99 5.01 3.38 -7.76
CA THR A 99 6.17 4.15 -8.26
C THR A 99 6.41 5.36 -7.36
N ILE A 100 7.55 5.38 -6.67
CA ILE A 100 7.99 6.52 -5.86
C ILE A 100 8.90 7.40 -6.74
N VAL A 101 8.36 8.52 -7.20
CA VAL A 101 9.11 9.54 -7.95
C VAL A 101 9.65 10.56 -6.95
N GLY A 102 10.98 10.64 -6.84
CA GLY A 102 11.63 11.61 -5.98
C GLY A 102 11.65 12.99 -6.63
N GLU A 103 11.00 13.97 -5.99
CA GLU A 103 10.99 15.43 -6.20
C GLU A 103 11.33 16.00 -7.58
N TYR A 104 10.45 16.90 -8.04
CA TYR A 104 10.82 17.98 -8.93
C TYR A 104 11.73 18.95 -8.16
N TYR A 105 12.93 19.23 -8.68
CA TYR A 105 13.62 20.46 -8.30
C TYR A 105 12.78 21.62 -8.83
N VAL A 106 12.05 22.34 -7.97
CA VAL A 106 11.68 23.73 -8.30
C VAL A 106 12.99 24.50 -8.20
N THR A 107 13.64 24.73 -9.33
CA THR A 107 14.71 25.73 -9.41
C THR A 107 14.17 27.07 -8.92
N PRO A 108 14.96 27.83 -8.13
CA PRO A 108 14.50 29.03 -7.44
C PRO A 108 13.82 30.06 -8.34
#